data_AF-A0A353HCI0-F1
#
_entry.id   AF-A0A353HCI0-F1
#
_cell.length_a   1.000
_cell.length_b   1.000
_cell.length_c   1.000
_cell.angle_alpha   90.00
_cell.angle_beta   90.00
_cell.angle_gamma   90.00
#
_symmetry.space_group_name_H-M   'P 1'
#
loop_
_entity.id
_entity.type
_entity.pdbx_description
1 polymer ?
#
loop_
_entity_poly.entity_id
_entity_poly.type
_entity_poly.pdbx_seq_one_letter_code
_entity_poly.pdbx_strand_id
1 'polypeptide(L)'
;MEKILWEFCLYISKNMKRRSEILDKYKWKISDIFSDESEWEKSFDKVKSQLDFSFYVGKLKDDKILLEFLTKSEKVEQSLSLLDVYAMMKKDEDSSCSDSVSRQYKIEALITEYSFNTAFAYPEMTAFSEKKLNSLINNQSFSAYDRFFGRILKNKPHVLSEESEKILALGGQVFSSFRNIFDMADNVDFPFPEINVDGEKVVVTHAEYGALLQNQNRAVREKTFKAYYNGYKKLLNVISSTYISSVNKDVFLAKARNYTSALQKSTFSEEVSPEIYQKLLFKVDKALPVLHDYVAKRKQELKLNEMHMWDMYVPIVSEISYQKSYEQAFETVKEGLKVLGKDYCTLLDKAY
;
A
#
# COMPACT_ATOMS: atom_id res chain seq x y z
N MET A 1 12.65 1.59 35.32
CA MET A 1 12.38 1.50 33.87
C MET A 1 11.64 2.73 33.35
N GLU A 2 10.49 3.12 33.92
CA GLU A 2 9.74 4.33 33.50
C GLU A 2 10.58 5.62 33.53
N LYS A 3 11.43 5.82 34.55
CA LYS A 3 12.29 7.01 34.65
C LYS A 3 13.35 7.10 33.54
N ILE A 4 13.88 5.96 33.09
CA ILE A 4 14.89 5.87 32.03
C ILE A 4 14.23 6.08 30.66
N LEU A 5 13.04 5.52 30.43
CA LEU A 5 12.25 5.79 29.22
C LEU A 5 11.84 7.27 29.14
N TRP A 6 11.46 7.89 30.26
CA TRP A 6 11.10 9.31 30.31
C TRP A 6 12.31 10.22 30.09
N GLU A 7 13.46 9.89 30.69
CA GLU A 7 14.72 10.61 30.46
C GLU A 7 15.28 10.41 29.03
N PHE A 8 15.09 9.23 28.42
CA PHE A 8 15.47 8.96 27.04
C PHE A 8 14.57 9.71 26.04
N CYS A 9 13.24 9.72 26.27
CA CYS A 9 12.30 10.53 25.50
C CYS A 9 12.58 12.04 25.66
N LEU A 10 12.92 12.51 26.86
CA LEU A 10 13.35 13.90 27.11
C LEU A 10 14.70 14.24 26.48
N TYR A 11 15.65 13.30 26.45
CA TYR A 11 16.97 13.50 25.86
C TYR A 11 16.88 13.59 24.33
N ILE A 12 16.03 12.76 23.72
CA ILE A 12 15.68 12.85 22.30
C ILE A 12 14.95 14.18 22.05
N SER A 13 13.97 14.57 22.86
CA SER A 13 13.25 15.84 22.65
C SER A 13 14.11 17.10 22.87
N LYS A 14 15.10 17.06 23.77
CA LYS A 14 16.05 18.18 23.99
C LYS A 14 17.07 18.38 22.86
N ASN A 15 17.33 17.35 22.05
CA ASN A 15 18.33 17.41 20.97
C ASN A 15 17.71 17.35 19.56
N MET A 16 16.39 17.27 19.44
CA MET A 16 15.71 17.36 18.14
C MET A 16 15.56 18.82 17.70
N LYS A 17 16.07 19.13 16.51
CA LYS A 17 15.91 20.42 15.86
C LYS A 17 14.47 20.59 15.39
N ARG A 18 13.91 21.78 15.52
CA ARG A 18 12.63 22.14 14.87
C ARG A 18 12.81 22.16 13.36
N ARG A 19 11.72 21.98 12.61
CA ARG A 19 11.73 22.04 11.14
C ARG A 19 12.38 23.33 10.61
N SER A 20 12.12 24.45 11.27
CA SER A 20 12.71 25.76 10.95
C SER A 20 14.22 25.86 11.17
N GLU A 21 14.80 24.97 11.97
CA GLU A 21 16.24 24.94 12.33
C GLU A 21 17.05 23.98 11.44
N ILE A 22 16.39 23.26 10.53
CA ILE A 22 17.05 22.41 9.53
C ILE A 22 17.62 23.29 8.42
N LEU A 23 18.84 22.98 7.96
CA LEU A 23 19.45 23.68 6.83
C LEU A 23 18.68 23.41 5.54
N ASP A 24 18.51 24.42 4.68
CA ASP A 24 17.71 24.30 3.46
C ASP A 24 18.21 23.22 2.50
N LYS A 25 19.52 22.94 2.48
CA LYS A 25 20.10 21.83 1.70
C LYS A 25 19.61 20.43 2.11
N TYR A 26 18.97 20.30 3.27
CA TYR A 26 18.36 19.06 3.77
C TYR A 26 16.83 19.13 3.74
N LYS A 27 16.26 20.13 3.05
CA LYS A 27 14.82 20.27 2.83
C LYS A 27 14.53 19.96 1.36
N TRP A 28 13.45 19.24 1.10
CA TRP A 28 12.87 19.19 -0.24
C TRP A 28 12.44 20.59 -0.70
N LYS A 29 12.37 20.81 -2.02
CA LYS A 29 11.98 22.08 -2.61
C LYS A 29 10.50 22.08 -3.01
N ILE A 30 9.61 22.18 -2.02
CA ILE A 30 8.15 22.17 -2.26
C ILE A 30 7.70 23.37 -3.13
N SER A 31 8.48 24.45 -3.16
CA SER A 31 8.19 25.64 -3.96
C SER A 31 8.16 25.41 -5.47
N ASP A 32 8.61 24.25 -5.95
CA ASP A 32 8.45 23.83 -7.35
C ASP A 32 7.00 23.41 -7.69
N ILE A 33 6.15 23.15 -6.69
CA ILE A 33 4.71 22.84 -6.88
C ILE A 33 3.88 24.13 -6.78
N PHE A 34 4.04 24.87 -5.68
CA PHE A 34 3.45 26.19 -5.45
C PHE A 34 4.49 27.06 -4.75
N SER A 35 4.73 28.27 -5.26
CA SER A 35 5.74 29.18 -4.74
C SER A 35 5.52 29.54 -3.27
N ASP A 36 4.25 29.65 -2.90
CA ASP A 36 3.79 29.99 -1.56
C ASP A 36 2.35 29.54 -1.32
N GLU A 37 1.88 29.77 -0.10
CA GLU A 37 0.53 29.44 0.31
C GLU A 37 -0.56 30.23 -0.43
N SER A 38 -0.29 31.48 -0.83
CA SER A 38 -1.28 32.28 -1.56
C SER A 38 -1.53 31.70 -2.95
N GLU A 39 -0.50 31.18 -3.61
CA GLU A 39 -0.66 30.47 -4.88
C GLU A 39 -1.50 29.19 -4.71
N TRP A 40 -1.23 28.43 -3.64
CA TRP A 40 -2.02 27.25 -3.31
C TRP A 40 -3.50 27.60 -3.06
N GLU A 41 -3.78 28.65 -2.27
CA GLU A 41 -5.17 29.08 -1.98
C GLU A 41 -5.92 29.53 -3.24
N LYS A 42 -5.26 30.30 -4.12
CA LYS A 42 -5.86 30.69 -5.41
C LYS A 42 -6.19 29.49 -6.28
N SER A 43 -5.30 28.49 -6.31
CA SER A 43 -5.53 27.25 -7.05
C SER A 43 -6.68 26.44 -6.44
N PHE A 44 -6.74 26.35 -5.10
CA PHE A 44 -7.82 25.71 -4.37
C PHE A 44 -9.18 26.32 -4.70
N ASP A 45 -9.33 27.64 -4.61
CA ASP A 45 -10.59 28.35 -4.89
C ASP A 45 -11.01 28.20 -6.35
N LYS A 46 -10.03 28.23 -7.28
CA LYS A 46 -10.27 27.98 -8.70
C LYS A 46 -10.84 26.57 -8.92
N VAL A 47 -10.23 25.54 -8.35
CA VAL A 47 -10.72 24.15 -8.49
C VAL A 47 -12.10 24.00 -7.86
N LYS A 48 -12.31 24.58 -6.67
CA LYS A 48 -13.61 24.56 -5.99
C LYS A 48 -14.73 25.12 -6.86
N SER A 49 -14.48 26.19 -7.59
CA SER A 49 -15.47 26.77 -8.52
C SER A 49 -15.83 25.88 -9.71
N GLN A 50 -15.04 24.84 -10.00
CA GLN A 50 -15.21 23.96 -11.15
C GLN A 50 -15.91 22.63 -10.82
N LEU A 51 -16.24 22.39 -9.55
CA LEU A 51 -16.79 21.11 -9.07
C LEU A 51 -18.26 20.86 -9.43
N ASP A 52 -18.93 21.78 -10.12
CA ASP A 52 -20.27 21.50 -10.64
C ASP A 52 -20.21 20.58 -11.87
N PHE A 53 -20.67 19.34 -11.68
CA PHE A 53 -20.83 18.34 -12.75
C PHE A 53 -22.30 17.99 -13.02
N SER A 54 -23.26 18.71 -12.41
CA SER A 54 -24.69 18.42 -12.50
C SER A 54 -25.22 18.40 -13.94
N PHE A 55 -24.64 19.23 -14.82
CA PHE A 55 -25.00 19.27 -16.23
C PHE A 55 -24.84 17.92 -16.95
N TYR A 56 -23.86 17.10 -16.56
CA TYR A 56 -23.49 15.87 -17.26
C TYR A 56 -24.34 14.66 -16.86
N VAL A 57 -25.07 14.74 -15.75
CA VAL A 57 -25.90 13.64 -15.21
C VAL A 57 -26.95 13.21 -16.24
N GLY A 58 -26.94 11.92 -16.58
CA GLY A 58 -27.82 11.28 -17.55
C GLY A 58 -27.51 11.57 -19.01
N LYS A 59 -26.45 12.33 -19.30
CA LYS A 59 -26.14 12.84 -20.65
C LYS A 59 -24.88 12.23 -21.28
N LEU A 60 -24.17 11.36 -20.58
CA LEU A 60 -22.90 10.78 -21.04
C LEU A 60 -23.03 9.87 -22.27
N LYS A 61 -24.26 9.55 -22.72
CA LYS A 61 -24.49 8.81 -23.98
C LYS A 61 -24.16 9.64 -25.22
N ASP A 62 -24.19 10.97 -25.13
CA ASP A 62 -23.75 11.87 -26.19
C ASP A 62 -22.22 11.98 -26.19
N ASP A 63 -21.59 11.71 -27.33
CA ASP A 63 -20.12 11.64 -27.42
C ASP A 63 -19.45 12.99 -27.17
N LYS A 64 -20.08 14.10 -27.57
CA LYS A 64 -19.51 15.43 -27.35
C LYS A 64 -19.57 15.77 -25.86
N ILE A 65 -20.70 15.49 -25.21
CA ILE A 65 -20.88 15.71 -23.76
C ILE A 65 -19.94 14.81 -22.95
N LEU A 66 -19.78 13.55 -23.36
CA LEU A 66 -18.86 12.61 -22.70
C LEU A 66 -17.41 13.09 -22.78
N LEU A 67 -16.95 13.52 -23.96
CA LEU A 67 -15.59 14.02 -24.13
C LEU A 67 -15.34 15.28 -23.30
N GLU A 68 -16.33 16.18 -23.25
CA GLU A 68 -16.28 17.38 -22.42
C GLU A 68 -16.18 17.02 -20.93
N PHE A 69 -17.00 16.07 -20.47
CA PHE A 69 -16.95 15.55 -19.10
C PHE A 69 -15.56 14.99 -18.75
N LEU A 70 -15.04 14.07 -19.56
CA LEU A 70 -13.75 13.42 -19.31
C LEU A 70 -12.60 14.43 -19.24
N THR A 71 -12.57 15.37 -20.20
CA THR A 71 -11.53 16.40 -20.25
C THR A 71 -11.62 17.36 -19.06
N LYS A 72 -12.84 17.70 -18.62
CA LYS A 72 -13.04 18.55 -17.44
C LYS A 72 -12.61 17.81 -16.17
N SER A 73 -13.06 16.57 -16.00
CA SER A 73 -12.74 15.69 -14.88
C SER A 73 -11.23 15.51 -14.73
N GLU A 74 -10.51 15.19 -15.80
CA GLU A 74 -9.05 15.04 -15.81
C GLU A 74 -8.33 16.32 -15.33
N LYS A 75 -8.73 17.50 -15.84
CA LYS A 75 -8.12 18.78 -15.44
C LYS A 75 -8.32 19.10 -13.96
N VAL A 76 -9.50 18.78 -13.43
CA VAL A 76 -9.80 18.94 -12.01
C VAL A 76 -8.97 17.96 -11.19
N GLU A 77 -8.90 16.68 -11.58
CA GLU A 77 -8.09 15.65 -10.89
C GLU A 77 -6.60 16.00 -10.84
N GLN A 78 -6.02 16.47 -11.96
CA GLN A 78 -4.63 16.93 -11.99
C GLN A 78 -4.38 18.07 -11.01
N SER A 79 -5.31 19.02 -10.94
CA SER A 79 -5.21 20.17 -10.02
C SER A 79 -5.38 19.75 -8.56
N LEU A 80 -6.34 18.87 -8.27
CA LEU A 80 -6.54 18.28 -6.93
C LEU A 80 -5.29 17.51 -6.48
N SER A 81 -4.67 16.73 -7.38
CA SER A 81 -3.46 15.97 -7.06
C SER A 81 -2.29 16.88 -6.67
N LEU A 82 -2.06 17.98 -7.40
CA LEU A 82 -1.02 18.95 -7.04
C LEU A 82 -1.31 19.64 -5.70
N LEU A 83 -2.56 20.05 -5.46
CA LEU A 83 -2.99 20.64 -4.20
C LEU A 83 -2.77 19.71 -3.01
N ASP A 84 -3.11 18.42 -3.18
CA ASP A 84 -3.00 17.39 -2.15
C ASP A 84 -1.53 17.05 -1.86
N VAL A 85 -0.72 16.80 -2.89
CA VAL A 85 0.72 16.54 -2.71
C VAL A 85 1.41 17.70 -1.98
N TYR A 86 1.11 18.95 -2.33
CA TYR A 86 1.65 20.09 -1.62
C TYR A 86 1.23 20.10 -0.14
N ALA A 87 -0.08 19.93 0.14
CA ALA A 87 -0.60 19.96 1.50
C ALA A 87 -0.02 18.82 2.36
N MET A 88 0.04 17.61 1.80
CA MET A 88 0.61 16.42 2.42
C MET A 88 2.09 16.62 2.73
N MET A 89 2.89 17.04 1.75
CA MET A 89 4.32 17.29 1.96
C MET A 89 4.54 18.38 3.03
N LYS A 90 3.78 19.47 3.02
CA LYS A 90 3.88 20.52 4.07
C LYS A 90 3.49 20.02 5.47
N LYS A 91 2.56 19.06 5.57
CA LYS A 91 2.19 18.40 6.83
C LYS A 91 3.26 17.41 7.29
N ASP A 92 3.91 16.73 6.37
CA ASP A 92 4.99 15.79 6.67
C ASP A 92 6.28 16.49 7.08
N GLU A 93 6.47 17.77 6.71
CA GLU A 93 7.56 18.61 7.24
C GLU A 93 7.48 18.84 8.75
N ASP A 94 6.26 19.01 9.27
CA ASP A 94 5.96 19.23 10.68
C ASP A 94 4.47 18.96 10.93
N SER A 95 4.15 17.75 11.36
CA SER A 95 2.75 17.35 11.59
C SER A 95 2.14 17.98 12.85
N SER A 96 2.91 18.75 13.62
CA SER A 96 2.40 19.56 14.72
C SER A 96 1.91 20.96 14.28
N CYS A 97 2.23 21.38 13.05
CA CYS A 97 1.80 22.66 12.50
C CYS A 97 0.30 22.64 12.14
N SER A 98 -0.49 23.43 12.88
CA SER A 98 -1.95 23.54 12.69
C SER A 98 -2.35 23.94 11.28
N ASP A 99 -1.58 24.83 10.64
CA ASP A 99 -1.92 25.38 9.34
C ASP A 99 -1.76 24.33 8.24
N SER A 100 -0.66 23.56 8.27
CA SER A 100 -0.46 22.44 7.34
C SER A 100 -1.50 21.33 7.54
N VAL A 101 -1.85 21.02 8.79
CA VAL A 101 -2.90 20.04 9.11
C VAL A 101 -4.27 20.51 8.60
N SER A 102 -4.61 21.78 8.84
CA SER A 102 -5.84 22.40 8.33
C SER A 102 -5.91 22.38 6.80
N ARG A 103 -4.80 22.68 6.13
CA ARG A 103 -4.68 22.63 4.66
C ARG A 103 -4.96 21.22 4.12
N GLN A 104 -4.40 20.19 4.75
CA GLN A 104 -4.65 18.80 4.39
C GLN A 104 -6.14 18.45 4.52
N TYR A 105 -6.78 18.84 5.63
CA TYR A 105 -8.22 18.62 5.78
C TYR A 105 -9.07 19.36 4.74
N LYS A 106 -8.70 20.58 4.36
CA LYS A 106 -9.40 21.34 3.32
C LYS A 106 -9.37 20.62 1.97
N ILE A 107 -8.21 20.11 1.54
CA ILE A 107 -8.09 19.41 0.25
C ILE A 107 -8.77 18.04 0.29
N GLU A 108 -8.68 17.29 1.40
CA GLU A 108 -9.41 16.03 1.57
C GLU A 108 -10.93 16.21 1.46
N ALA A 109 -11.47 17.28 2.06
CA ALA A 109 -12.88 17.65 1.92
C ALA A 109 -13.25 17.98 0.46
N LEU A 110 -12.39 18.72 -0.25
CA LEU A 110 -12.61 19.07 -1.65
C LEU A 110 -12.55 17.85 -2.59
N ILE A 111 -11.63 16.92 -2.35
CA ILE A 111 -11.55 15.63 -3.06
C ILE A 111 -12.81 14.80 -2.82
N THR A 112 -13.33 14.81 -1.60
CA THR A 112 -14.59 14.14 -1.25
C THR A 112 -15.78 14.74 -2.00
N GLU A 113 -15.86 16.08 -2.05
CA GLU A 113 -16.89 16.80 -2.81
C GLU A 113 -16.82 16.49 -4.31
N TYR A 114 -15.61 16.51 -4.89
CA TYR A 114 -15.39 16.11 -6.29
C TYR A 114 -15.85 14.67 -6.55
N SER A 115 -15.48 13.73 -5.67
CA SER A 115 -15.87 12.32 -5.77
C SER A 115 -17.39 12.16 -5.73
N PHE A 116 -18.07 12.89 -4.85
CA PHE A 116 -19.53 12.91 -4.79
C PHE A 116 -20.16 13.46 -6.09
N ASN A 117 -19.66 14.60 -6.57
CA ASN A 117 -20.19 15.26 -7.77
C ASN A 117 -19.95 14.46 -9.06
N THR A 118 -19.02 13.51 -9.09
CA THR A 118 -18.70 12.68 -10.27
C THR A 118 -19.13 11.21 -10.15
N ALA A 119 -19.66 10.78 -9.00
CA ALA A 119 -19.99 9.38 -8.72
C ALA A 119 -21.00 8.75 -9.71
N PHE A 120 -21.83 9.55 -10.38
CA PHE A 120 -22.79 9.09 -11.38
C PHE A 120 -22.13 8.55 -12.66
N ALA A 121 -20.93 9.04 -13.00
CA ALA A 121 -20.37 8.89 -14.34
C ALA A 121 -19.97 7.45 -14.66
N TYR A 122 -19.31 6.75 -13.74
CA TYR A 122 -18.89 5.37 -13.96
C TYR A 122 -20.07 4.40 -14.13
N PRO A 123 -21.13 4.42 -13.28
CA PRO A 123 -22.36 3.67 -13.53
C PRO A 123 -22.99 3.96 -14.91
N GLU A 124 -23.07 5.22 -15.33
CA GLU A 124 -23.60 5.55 -16.66
C GLU A 124 -22.78 4.96 -17.80
N MET A 125 -21.45 5.04 -17.71
CA MET A 125 -20.54 4.53 -18.74
C MET A 125 -20.52 3.00 -18.81
N THR A 126 -20.62 2.31 -17.67
CA THR A 126 -20.69 0.84 -17.63
C THR A 126 -22.00 0.29 -18.23
N ALA A 127 -23.07 1.09 -18.23
CA ALA A 127 -24.34 0.79 -18.89
C ALA A 127 -24.30 0.94 -20.43
N PHE A 128 -23.23 1.47 -21.02
CA PHE A 128 -23.10 1.56 -22.48
C PHE A 128 -23.11 0.19 -23.15
N SER A 129 -23.70 0.10 -24.35
CA SER A 129 -23.68 -1.13 -25.14
C SER A 129 -22.26 -1.44 -25.63
N GLU A 130 -21.97 -2.71 -25.91
CA GLU A 130 -20.68 -3.11 -26.51
C GLU A 130 -20.42 -2.36 -27.81
N LYS A 131 -21.46 -2.14 -28.63
CA LYS A 131 -21.35 -1.35 -29.86
C LYS A 131 -20.91 0.09 -29.59
N LYS A 132 -21.46 0.73 -28.56
CA LYS A 132 -21.07 2.10 -28.16
C LYS A 132 -19.64 2.15 -27.66
N LEU A 133 -19.24 1.23 -26.77
CA LEU A 133 -17.87 1.17 -26.26
C LEU A 133 -16.85 0.93 -27.39
N ASN A 134 -17.13 -0.01 -28.30
CA ASN A 134 -16.27 -0.22 -29.48
C ASN A 134 -16.21 1.02 -30.38
N SER A 135 -17.32 1.74 -30.55
CA SER A 135 -17.31 3.01 -31.29
C SER A 135 -16.44 4.07 -30.63
N LEU A 136 -16.43 4.16 -29.29
CA LEU A 136 -15.59 5.10 -28.54
C LEU A 136 -14.10 4.72 -28.66
N ILE A 137 -13.77 3.44 -28.48
CA ILE A 137 -12.40 2.92 -28.58
C ILE A 137 -11.77 3.22 -29.95
N ASN A 138 -12.56 3.13 -31.03
CA ASN A 138 -12.08 3.37 -32.39
C ASN A 138 -12.19 4.83 -32.85
N ASN A 139 -12.66 5.74 -31.99
CA ASN A 139 -12.82 7.15 -32.33
C ASN A 139 -11.56 7.94 -31.95
N GLN A 140 -10.95 8.61 -32.92
CA GLN A 140 -9.72 9.39 -32.72
C GLN A 140 -9.84 10.46 -31.63
N SER A 141 -11.03 11.05 -31.44
CA SER A 141 -11.26 12.05 -30.38
C SER A 141 -11.17 11.47 -28.97
N PHE A 142 -11.26 10.14 -28.83
CA PHE A 142 -11.19 9.43 -27.55
C PHE A 142 -9.90 8.61 -27.41
N SER A 143 -8.88 8.84 -28.23
CA SER A 143 -7.65 8.02 -28.21
C SER A 143 -6.92 8.04 -26.87
N ALA A 144 -7.05 9.11 -26.07
CA ALA A 144 -6.49 9.18 -24.71
C ALA A 144 -7.27 8.32 -23.68
N TYR A 145 -8.48 7.89 -24.02
CA TYR A 145 -9.41 7.17 -23.16
C TYR A 145 -9.74 5.76 -23.68
N ASP A 146 -9.08 5.32 -24.77
CA ASP A 146 -9.32 4.02 -25.41
C ASP A 146 -9.14 2.86 -24.41
N ARG A 147 -8.13 2.97 -23.57
CA ARG A 147 -7.78 2.04 -22.51
C ARG A 147 -8.86 1.98 -21.45
N PHE A 148 -9.38 3.14 -21.03
CA PHE A 148 -10.44 3.24 -20.05
C PHE A 148 -11.74 2.57 -20.55
N PHE A 149 -12.17 2.86 -21.78
CA PHE A 149 -13.33 2.19 -22.36
C PHE A 149 -13.10 0.71 -22.65
N GLY A 150 -11.88 0.35 -23.07
CA GLY A 150 -11.46 -1.05 -23.22
C GLY A 150 -11.57 -1.83 -21.92
N ARG A 151 -11.26 -1.20 -20.78
CA ARG A 151 -11.45 -1.79 -19.45
C ARG A 151 -12.91 -2.00 -19.09
N ILE A 152 -13.78 -1.02 -19.36
CA ILE A 152 -15.22 -1.17 -19.17
C ILE A 152 -15.76 -2.32 -20.03
N LEU A 153 -15.40 -2.35 -21.32
CA LEU A 153 -15.81 -3.38 -22.26
C LEU A 153 -15.38 -4.77 -21.79
N LYS A 154 -14.10 -4.92 -21.41
CA LYS A 154 -13.54 -6.17 -20.91
C LYS A 154 -14.22 -6.65 -19.63
N ASN A 155 -14.64 -5.73 -18.75
CA ASN A 155 -15.37 -6.05 -17.52
C ASN A 155 -16.82 -6.49 -17.76
N LYS A 156 -17.46 -6.16 -18.90
CA LYS A 156 -18.91 -6.39 -19.10
C LYS A 156 -19.37 -7.83 -18.82
N PRO A 157 -18.67 -8.90 -19.22
CA PRO A 157 -19.08 -10.28 -18.90
C PRO A 157 -19.14 -10.60 -17.40
N HIS A 158 -18.51 -9.77 -16.57
CA HIS A 158 -18.38 -9.93 -15.12
C HIS A 158 -19.24 -8.95 -14.31
N VAL A 159 -20.01 -8.10 -14.99
CA VAL A 159 -21.00 -7.19 -14.38
C VAL A 159 -22.36 -7.88 -14.39
N LEU A 160 -23.05 -7.86 -13.25
CA LEU A 160 -24.35 -8.50 -13.09
C LEU A 160 -25.50 -7.57 -13.44
N SER A 161 -26.74 -8.05 -13.30
CA SER A 161 -27.91 -7.18 -13.32
C SER A 161 -27.82 -6.14 -12.19
N GLU A 162 -28.45 -4.98 -12.38
CA GLU A 162 -28.50 -3.92 -11.38
C GLU A 162 -29.00 -4.43 -10.01
N GLU A 163 -30.05 -5.25 -10.00
CA GLU A 163 -30.57 -5.88 -8.79
C GLU A 163 -29.53 -6.78 -8.11
N SER A 164 -28.81 -7.59 -8.88
CA SER A 164 -27.78 -8.49 -8.35
C SER A 164 -26.57 -7.71 -7.80
N GLU A 165 -26.13 -6.67 -8.51
CA GLU A 165 -25.05 -5.80 -8.04
C GLU A 165 -25.44 -5.08 -6.74
N LYS A 166 -26.69 -4.62 -6.63
CA LYS A 166 -27.22 -4.03 -5.40
C LYS A 166 -27.22 -5.02 -4.23
N ILE A 167 -27.65 -6.27 -4.47
CA ILE A 167 -27.62 -7.32 -3.44
C ILE A 167 -26.19 -7.60 -3.00
N LEU A 168 -25.24 -7.72 -3.94
CA LEU A 168 -23.83 -7.94 -3.59
C LEU A 168 -23.24 -6.75 -2.81
N ALA A 169 -23.60 -5.52 -3.19
CA ALA A 169 -23.16 -4.31 -2.49
C ALA A 169 -23.68 -4.27 -1.05
N LEU A 170 -24.96 -4.58 -0.83
CA LEU A 170 -25.54 -4.68 0.52
C LEU A 170 -24.88 -5.77 1.37
N GLY A 171 -24.43 -6.86 0.75
CA GLY A 171 -23.68 -7.93 1.39
C GLY A 171 -22.22 -7.58 1.74
N GLY A 172 -21.72 -6.40 1.37
CA GLY A 172 -20.31 -6.03 1.51
C GLY A 172 -19.76 -6.19 2.94
N GLN A 173 -20.52 -5.79 3.96
CA GLN A 173 -20.14 -5.94 5.37
C GLN A 173 -20.09 -7.42 5.80
N VAL A 174 -21.03 -8.23 5.30
CA VAL A 174 -21.04 -9.68 5.56
C VAL A 174 -19.80 -10.32 4.94
N PHE A 175 -19.48 -9.94 3.70
CA PHE A 175 -18.31 -10.40 2.94
C PHE A 175 -16.96 -9.90 3.47
N SER A 176 -16.91 -9.01 4.46
CA SER A 176 -15.65 -8.51 5.02
C SER A 176 -15.48 -8.83 6.51
N SER A 177 -16.54 -9.28 7.19
CA SER A 177 -16.55 -9.50 8.64
C SER A 177 -15.45 -10.43 9.16
N PHE A 178 -15.10 -11.48 8.41
CA PHE A 178 -14.03 -12.42 8.78
C PHE A 178 -12.67 -11.73 8.96
N ARG A 179 -12.38 -10.64 8.23
CA ARG A 179 -11.13 -9.90 8.41
C ARG A 179 -11.09 -9.29 9.81
N ASN A 180 -12.16 -8.59 10.20
CA ASN A 180 -12.25 -7.99 11.53
C ASN A 180 -12.19 -9.06 12.64
N ILE A 181 -12.83 -10.21 12.43
CA ILE A 181 -12.76 -11.34 13.38
C ILE A 181 -11.32 -11.84 13.53
N PHE A 182 -10.59 -12.02 12.42
CA PHE A 182 -9.18 -12.40 12.48
C PHE A 182 -8.35 -11.31 13.17
N ASP A 183 -8.53 -10.04 12.82
CA ASP A 183 -7.76 -8.94 13.37
C ASP A 183 -7.94 -8.81 14.88
N MET A 184 -9.17 -9.00 15.40
CA MET A 184 -9.42 -9.05 16.84
C MET A 184 -8.80 -10.28 17.49
N ALA A 185 -8.97 -11.46 16.88
CA ALA A 185 -8.41 -12.70 17.43
C ALA A 185 -6.87 -12.70 17.47
N ASP A 186 -6.22 -12.12 16.46
CA ASP A 186 -4.76 -12.11 16.30
C ASP A 186 -4.11 -10.95 17.06
N ASN A 187 -4.66 -9.74 17.03
CA ASN A 187 -4.00 -8.57 17.62
C ASN A 187 -4.47 -8.25 19.05
N VAL A 188 -5.68 -8.66 19.44
CA VAL A 188 -6.29 -8.30 20.72
C VAL A 188 -6.38 -9.52 21.65
N ASP A 189 -7.05 -10.58 21.19
CA ASP A 189 -7.32 -11.75 22.02
C ASP A 189 -6.19 -12.79 21.99
N PHE A 190 -5.14 -12.55 21.20
CA PHE A 190 -4.04 -13.49 21.09
C PHE A 190 -3.36 -13.67 22.44
N PRO A 191 -3.20 -14.92 22.92
CA PRO A 191 -2.64 -15.18 24.23
C PRO A 191 -1.11 -15.07 24.18
N PHE A 192 -0.59 -13.84 24.08
CA PHE A 192 0.84 -13.58 24.00
C PHE A 192 1.58 -14.25 25.16
N PRO A 193 2.56 -15.11 24.87
CA PRO A 193 3.27 -15.82 25.93
C PRO A 193 4.34 -14.91 26.54
N GLU A 194 4.63 -15.16 27.82
CA GLU A 194 5.80 -14.59 28.49
C GLU A 194 6.94 -15.61 28.49
N ILE A 195 8.16 -15.16 28.16
CA ILE A 195 9.38 -15.95 28.25
C ILE A 195 10.41 -15.24 29.14
N ASN A 196 11.45 -15.97 29.54
CA ASN A 196 12.59 -15.38 30.24
C ASN A 196 13.73 -15.23 29.24
N VAL A 197 14.28 -14.02 29.13
CA VAL A 197 15.43 -13.65 28.31
C VAL A 197 16.45 -13.03 29.26
N ASP A 198 17.58 -13.71 29.45
CA ASP A 198 18.70 -13.23 30.27
C ASP A 198 18.31 -12.77 31.70
N GLY A 199 17.33 -13.43 32.31
CA GLY A 199 16.84 -13.14 33.65
C GLY A 199 15.60 -12.23 33.68
N GLU A 200 15.27 -11.57 32.58
CA GLU A 200 14.10 -10.68 32.48
C GLU A 200 12.90 -11.39 31.85
N LYS A 201 11.70 -11.03 32.33
CA LYS A 201 10.44 -11.51 31.75
C LYS A 201 10.05 -10.62 30.58
N VAL A 202 9.91 -11.22 29.41
CA VAL A 202 9.56 -10.53 28.17
C VAL A 202 8.29 -11.16 27.59
N VAL A 203 7.31 -10.31 27.27
CA VAL A 203 6.09 -10.73 26.57
C VAL A 203 6.37 -10.77 25.07
N VAL A 204 6.17 -11.93 24.44
CA VAL A 204 6.44 -12.15 23.01
C VAL A 204 5.28 -11.61 22.17
N THR A 205 5.20 -10.29 22.03
CA THR A 205 4.25 -9.62 21.12
C THR A 205 4.62 -9.87 19.64
N HIS A 206 3.78 -9.47 18.69
CA HIS A 206 4.12 -9.58 17.24
C HIS A 206 5.42 -8.83 16.90
N ALA A 207 5.60 -7.63 17.45
CA ALA A 207 6.80 -6.82 17.22
C ALA A 207 8.03 -7.48 17.86
N GLU A 208 7.88 -7.92 19.12
CA GLU A 208 8.97 -8.51 19.88
C GLU A 208 9.40 -9.87 19.31
N TYR A 209 8.48 -10.64 18.73
CA TYR A 209 8.78 -11.92 18.09
C TYR A 209 9.88 -11.80 17.03
N GLY A 210 9.81 -10.79 16.17
CA GLY A 210 10.82 -10.54 15.14
C GLY A 210 12.21 -10.24 15.72
N ALA A 211 12.26 -9.37 16.74
CA ALA A 211 13.50 -9.00 17.42
C ALA A 211 14.11 -10.18 18.17
N LEU A 212 13.31 -10.94 18.92
CA LEU A 212 13.76 -12.10 19.68
C LEU A 212 14.28 -13.23 18.79
N LEU A 213 13.76 -13.40 17.57
CA LEU A 213 14.30 -14.37 16.61
C LEU A 213 15.64 -13.95 15.99
N GLN A 214 16.07 -12.71 16.17
CA GLN A 214 17.40 -12.25 15.79
C GLN A 214 18.41 -12.37 16.94
N ASN A 215 17.96 -12.73 18.15
CA ASN A 215 18.83 -12.88 19.32
C ASN A 215 19.91 -13.94 19.06
N GLN A 216 21.15 -13.64 19.42
CA GLN A 216 22.29 -14.55 19.23
C GLN A 216 22.18 -15.83 20.07
N ASN A 217 21.53 -15.75 21.24
CA ASN A 217 21.25 -16.90 22.09
C ASN A 217 20.16 -17.79 21.47
N ARG A 218 20.57 -18.97 21.00
CA ARG A 218 19.67 -19.94 20.34
C ARG A 218 18.53 -20.42 21.24
N ALA A 219 18.76 -20.58 22.54
CA ALA A 219 17.73 -21.04 23.48
C ALA A 219 16.60 -20.01 23.62
N VAL A 220 16.93 -18.72 23.55
CA VAL A 220 15.93 -17.63 23.50
C VAL A 220 15.08 -17.78 22.24
N ARG A 221 15.70 -17.89 21.06
CA ARG A 221 14.97 -18.04 19.79
C ARG A 221 14.04 -19.25 19.78
N GLU A 222 14.53 -20.41 20.25
CA GLU A 222 13.74 -21.64 20.31
C GLU A 222 12.53 -21.49 21.24
N LYS A 223 12.74 -20.94 22.44
CA LYS A 223 11.68 -20.71 23.42
C LYS A 223 10.65 -19.71 22.90
N THR A 224 11.10 -18.61 22.29
CA THR A 224 10.25 -17.61 21.62
C THR A 224 9.37 -18.29 20.57
N PHE A 225 9.97 -19.02 19.62
CA PHE A 225 9.24 -19.67 18.53
C PHE A 225 8.20 -20.65 19.05
N LYS A 226 8.58 -21.56 19.94
CA LYS A 226 7.68 -22.58 20.47
C LYS A 226 6.53 -21.98 21.27
N ALA A 227 6.82 -20.99 22.13
CA ALA A 227 5.80 -20.34 22.93
C ALA A 227 4.81 -19.56 22.05
N TYR A 228 5.32 -18.82 21.07
CA TYR A 228 4.51 -18.01 20.16
C TYR A 228 3.56 -18.87 19.31
N TYR A 229 4.07 -19.92 18.66
CA TYR A 229 3.23 -20.85 17.90
C TYR A 229 2.29 -21.69 18.77
N ASN A 230 2.57 -21.86 20.07
CA ASN A 230 1.61 -22.46 20.98
C ASN A 230 0.39 -21.54 21.21
N GLY A 231 0.57 -20.22 21.15
CA GLY A 231 -0.54 -19.25 21.12
C GLY A 231 -1.44 -19.48 19.89
N TYR A 232 -0.85 -19.55 18.69
CA TYR A 232 -1.59 -19.85 17.47
C TYR A 232 -2.31 -21.20 17.50
N LYS A 233 -1.69 -22.24 18.06
CA LYS A 233 -2.33 -23.56 18.21
C LYS A 233 -3.61 -23.50 19.05
N LYS A 234 -3.67 -22.62 20.06
CA LYS A 234 -4.88 -22.42 20.87
C LYS A 234 -6.02 -21.76 20.09
N LEU A 235 -5.71 -21.03 19.02
CA LEU A 235 -6.67 -20.33 18.17
C LEU A 235 -6.91 -21.02 16.83
N LEU A 236 -6.37 -22.23 16.61
CA LEU A 236 -6.36 -22.89 15.30
C LEU A 236 -7.76 -23.02 14.68
N ASN A 237 -8.78 -23.35 15.47
CA ASN A 237 -10.16 -23.49 14.99
C ASN A 237 -10.76 -22.15 14.56
N VAL A 238 -10.51 -21.08 15.31
CA VAL A 238 -10.99 -19.73 14.99
C VAL A 238 -10.33 -19.25 13.71
N ILE A 239 -9.00 -19.34 13.63
CA ILE A 239 -8.24 -18.91 12.44
C ILE A 239 -8.67 -19.71 11.21
N SER A 240 -8.79 -21.04 11.33
CA SER A 240 -9.18 -21.90 10.21
C SER A 240 -10.59 -21.58 9.70
N SER A 241 -11.57 -21.43 10.61
CA SER A 241 -12.95 -21.13 10.22
C SER A 241 -13.08 -19.74 9.57
N THR A 242 -12.33 -18.77 10.10
CA THR A 242 -12.24 -17.41 9.54
C THR A 242 -11.59 -17.42 8.16
N TYR A 243 -10.50 -18.18 7.98
CA TYR A 243 -9.84 -18.33 6.68
C TYR A 243 -10.73 -19.02 5.64
N ILE A 244 -11.43 -20.11 6.02
CA ILE A 244 -12.41 -20.77 5.15
C ILE A 244 -13.48 -19.78 4.68
N SER A 245 -13.95 -18.91 5.57
CA SER A 245 -14.95 -17.88 5.24
C SER A 245 -14.41 -16.87 4.22
N SER A 246 -13.15 -16.47 4.35
CA SER A 246 -12.45 -15.63 3.37
C SER A 246 -12.38 -16.28 1.99
N VAL A 247 -11.94 -17.55 1.94
CA VAL A 247 -11.85 -18.33 0.70
C VAL A 247 -13.22 -18.53 0.06
N ASN A 248 -14.23 -18.86 0.86
CA ASN A 248 -15.61 -19.04 0.39
C ASN A 248 -16.16 -17.75 -0.23
N LYS A 249 -15.87 -16.58 0.36
CA LYS A 249 -16.21 -15.29 -0.23
C LYS A 249 -15.54 -15.09 -1.59
N ASP A 250 -14.25 -15.39 -1.73
CA ASP A 250 -13.54 -15.26 -3.01
C ASP A 250 -14.12 -16.19 -4.08
N VAL A 251 -14.40 -17.45 -3.72
CA VAL A 251 -15.04 -18.44 -4.62
C VAL A 251 -16.45 -18.01 -5.01
N PHE A 252 -17.25 -17.56 -4.04
CA PHE A 252 -18.61 -17.07 -4.29
C PHE A 252 -18.62 -15.90 -5.25
N LEU A 253 -17.82 -14.85 -4.99
CA LEU A 253 -17.78 -13.66 -5.85
C LEU A 253 -17.20 -13.95 -7.23
N ALA A 254 -16.25 -14.89 -7.35
CA ALA A 254 -15.75 -15.33 -8.65
C ALA A 254 -16.86 -16.01 -9.47
N LYS A 255 -17.56 -16.97 -8.89
CA LYS A 255 -18.67 -17.68 -9.55
C LYS A 255 -19.82 -16.75 -9.89
N ALA A 256 -20.24 -15.92 -8.93
CA ALA A 256 -21.34 -14.97 -9.12
C ALA A 256 -21.06 -14.02 -10.29
N ARG A 257 -19.80 -13.61 -10.47
CA ARG A 257 -19.33 -12.72 -11.55
C ARG A 257 -18.77 -13.44 -12.77
N ASN A 258 -19.16 -14.69 -13.01
CA ASN A 258 -18.80 -15.46 -14.22
C ASN A 258 -17.29 -15.64 -14.45
N TYR A 259 -16.48 -15.64 -13.40
CA TYR A 259 -15.07 -16.05 -13.48
C TYR A 259 -14.95 -17.56 -13.32
N THR A 260 -13.99 -18.18 -14.02
CA THR A 260 -13.70 -19.61 -13.94
C THR A 260 -13.02 -19.98 -12.62
N SER A 261 -12.34 -19.04 -11.97
CA SER A 261 -11.70 -19.23 -10.66
C SER A 261 -11.52 -17.93 -9.88
N ALA A 262 -11.32 -18.04 -8.58
CA ALA A 262 -10.94 -16.91 -7.72
C ALA A 262 -9.60 -16.28 -8.17
N LEU A 263 -8.65 -17.10 -8.66
CA LEU A 263 -7.39 -16.63 -9.22
C LEU A 263 -7.63 -15.76 -10.46
N GLN A 264 -8.46 -16.22 -11.41
CA GLN A 264 -8.81 -15.42 -12.59
C GLN A 264 -9.43 -14.09 -12.19
N LYS A 265 -10.39 -14.08 -11.27
CA LYS A 265 -10.99 -12.84 -10.76
C LYS A 265 -9.95 -11.90 -10.16
N SER A 266 -9.03 -12.42 -9.35
CA SER A 266 -8.01 -11.63 -8.67
C SER A 266 -6.97 -11.03 -9.62
N THR A 267 -6.62 -11.72 -10.71
CA THR A 267 -5.60 -11.25 -11.65
C THR A 267 -6.20 -10.46 -12.82
N PHE A 268 -7.52 -10.49 -12.99
CA PHE A 268 -8.22 -9.79 -14.07
C PHE A 268 -8.06 -8.27 -13.99
N SER A 269 -8.12 -7.70 -12.77
CA SER A 269 -7.94 -6.27 -12.57
C SER A 269 -6.56 -5.81 -13.05
N GLU A 270 -5.53 -6.61 -12.82
CA GLU A 270 -4.14 -6.36 -13.20
C GLU A 270 -3.80 -6.79 -14.64
N GLU A 271 -4.77 -7.35 -15.37
CA GLU A 271 -4.57 -7.95 -16.70
C GLU A 271 -3.51 -9.04 -16.77
N VAL A 272 -3.30 -9.71 -15.64
CA VAL A 272 -2.38 -10.83 -15.54
C VAL A 272 -3.17 -12.10 -15.80
N SER A 273 -2.69 -12.92 -16.73
CA SER A 273 -3.29 -14.23 -16.96
C SER A 273 -2.95 -15.19 -15.80
N PRO A 274 -3.89 -16.05 -15.35
CA PRO A 274 -3.61 -17.10 -14.37
C PRO A 274 -2.39 -17.98 -14.71
N GLU A 275 -2.07 -18.18 -16.00
CA GLU A 275 -0.87 -18.95 -16.39
C GLU A 275 0.43 -18.29 -15.93
N ILE A 276 0.49 -16.95 -15.83
CA ILE A 276 1.69 -16.25 -15.33
C ILE A 276 1.94 -16.60 -13.86
N TYR A 277 0.88 -16.63 -13.06
CA TYR A 277 0.94 -17.04 -11.66
C TYR A 277 1.41 -18.50 -11.53
N GLN A 278 0.86 -19.41 -12.34
CA GLN A 278 1.27 -20.82 -12.34
C GLN A 278 2.73 -21.00 -12.79
N LYS A 279 3.19 -20.23 -13.79
CA LYS A 279 4.59 -20.24 -14.22
C LYS A 279 5.53 -19.77 -13.11
N LEU A 280 5.15 -18.76 -12.34
CA LEU A 280 5.92 -18.32 -11.17
C LEU A 280 6.09 -19.47 -10.17
N LEU A 281 4.99 -20.12 -9.78
CA LEU A 281 5.04 -21.26 -8.84
C LEU A 281 5.97 -22.37 -9.34
N PHE A 282 5.85 -22.75 -10.61
CA PHE A 282 6.70 -23.77 -11.20
C PHE A 282 8.19 -23.37 -11.22
N LYS A 283 8.49 -22.11 -11.56
CA LYS A 283 9.88 -21.64 -11.59
C LYS A 283 10.50 -21.55 -10.20
N VAL A 284 9.73 -21.10 -9.20
CA VAL A 284 10.17 -21.09 -7.80
C VAL A 284 10.41 -22.50 -7.29
N ASP A 285 9.50 -23.45 -7.56
CA ASP A 285 9.65 -24.87 -7.20
C ASP A 285 10.95 -25.47 -7.77
N LYS A 286 11.23 -25.21 -9.06
CA LYS A 286 12.49 -25.64 -9.70
C LYS A 286 13.73 -24.97 -9.13
N ALA A 287 13.61 -23.79 -8.52
CA ALA A 287 14.70 -23.06 -7.90
C ALA A 287 14.90 -23.37 -6.41
N LEU A 288 14.05 -24.20 -5.79
CA LEU A 288 14.18 -24.60 -4.38
C LEU A 288 15.56 -25.17 -3.99
N PRO A 289 16.32 -25.87 -4.86
CA PRO A 289 17.69 -26.27 -4.54
C PRO A 289 18.58 -25.10 -4.13
N VAL A 290 18.42 -23.90 -4.73
CA VAL A 290 19.17 -22.70 -4.34
C VAL A 290 18.83 -22.27 -2.91
N LEU A 291 17.56 -22.37 -2.52
CA LEU A 291 17.15 -22.13 -1.14
C LEU A 291 17.73 -23.18 -0.18
N HIS A 292 17.74 -24.45 -0.56
CA HIS A 292 18.34 -25.52 0.24
C HIS A 292 19.84 -25.30 0.45
N ASP A 293 20.57 -24.89 -0.59
CA ASP A 293 22.00 -24.54 -0.52
C ASP A 293 22.22 -23.35 0.42
N TYR A 294 21.39 -22.31 0.33
CA TYR A 294 21.45 -21.17 1.25
C TYR A 294 21.21 -21.60 2.71
N VAL A 295 20.20 -22.43 2.97
CA VAL A 295 19.91 -22.96 4.32
C VAL A 295 21.06 -23.85 4.83
N ALA A 296 21.65 -24.67 3.98
CA ALA A 296 22.81 -25.49 4.32
C ALA A 296 24.04 -24.63 4.65
N LYS A 297 24.27 -23.56 3.88
CA LYS A 297 25.35 -22.60 4.14
C LYS A 297 25.12 -21.85 5.45
N ARG A 298 23.89 -21.38 5.72
CA ARG A 298 23.52 -20.78 7.03
C ARG A 298 23.84 -21.71 8.19
N LYS A 299 23.45 -23.00 8.09
CA LYS A 299 23.74 -24.02 9.09
C LYS A 299 25.24 -24.16 9.36
N GLN A 300 26.06 -24.18 8.31
CA GLN A 300 27.53 -24.26 8.43
C GLN A 300 28.12 -23.03 9.11
N GLU A 301 27.75 -21.82 8.67
CA GLU A 301 28.29 -20.57 9.23
C GLU A 301 27.88 -20.36 10.69
N LEU A 302 26.64 -20.72 11.05
CA LEU A 302 26.14 -20.70 12.43
C LEU A 302 26.65 -21.88 13.28
N LYS A 303 27.42 -22.81 12.69
CA LYS A 303 28.01 -23.99 13.35
C LYS A 303 26.96 -24.86 14.05
N LEU A 304 25.82 -25.10 13.39
CA LEU A 304 24.71 -25.86 13.94
C LEU A 304 24.69 -27.31 13.43
N ASN A 305 24.37 -28.26 14.32
CA ASN A 305 24.17 -29.67 13.96
C ASN A 305 22.87 -29.88 13.16
N GLU A 306 21.83 -29.12 13.48
CA GLU A 306 20.52 -29.13 12.81
C GLU A 306 20.00 -27.69 12.69
N MET A 307 19.30 -27.42 11.60
CA MET A 307 18.68 -26.12 11.34
C MET A 307 17.18 -26.22 11.63
N HIS A 308 16.65 -25.31 12.45
CA HIS A 308 15.21 -25.20 12.68
C HIS A 308 14.69 -23.83 12.22
N MET A 309 13.36 -23.66 12.19
CA MET A 309 12.73 -22.40 11.78
C MET A 309 13.17 -21.19 12.63
N TRP A 310 13.49 -21.40 13.90
CA TRP A 310 14.00 -20.36 14.80
C TRP A 310 15.48 -20.00 14.59
N ASP A 311 16.17 -20.63 13.64
CA ASP A 311 17.55 -20.28 13.24
C ASP A 311 17.60 -19.46 11.93
N MET A 312 16.45 -19.25 11.28
CA MET A 312 16.37 -18.63 9.94
C MET A 312 16.61 -17.12 9.93
N TYR A 313 16.45 -16.45 11.05
CA TYR A 313 16.43 -14.98 11.13
C TYR A 313 17.59 -14.36 11.90
N VAL A 314 18.36 -15.17 12.65
CA VAL A 314 19.56 -14.68 13.33
C VAL A 314 20.59 -14.19 12.31
N PRO A 315 21.23 -13.02 12.53
CA PRO A 315 22.34 -12.57 11.70
C PRO A 315 23.46 -13.62 11.65
N ILE A 316 23.91 -13.98 10.45
CA ILE A 316 25.03 -14.92 10.24
C ILE A 316 26.37 -14.24 10.56
N VAL A 317 26.44 -12.94 10.31
CA VAL A 317 27.61 -12.10 10.55
C VAL A 317 27.33 -11.19 11.73
N SER A 318 28.37 -10.88 12.52
CA SER A 318 28.30 -9.87 13.56
C SER A 318 27.94 -8.51 12.95
N GLU A 319 27.24 -7.66 13.71
CA GLU A 319 26.94 -6.30 13.28
C GLU A 319 28.21 -5.57 12.85
N ILE A 320 28.22 -5.12 11.60
CA ILE A 320 29.21 -4.18 11.10
C ILE A 320 28.65 -2.79 11.42
N SER A 321 29.18 -2.14 12.47
CA SER A 321 28.85 -0.75 12.74
C SER A 321 29.38 0.11 11.60
N TYR A 322 28.46 0.57 10.74
CA TYR A 322 28.77 1.40 9.59
C TYR A 322 28.09 2.76 9.74
N GLN A 323 28.80 3.70 10.37
CA GLN A 323 28.34 5.08 10.49
C GLN A 323 28.89 5.91 9.32
N LYS A 324 27.98 6.46 8.51
CA LYS A 324 28.29 7.39 7.42
C LYS A 324 27.53 8.69 7.58
N SER A 325 28.13 9.81 7.16
CA SER A 325 27.35 11.04 6.96
C SER A 325 26.34 10.86 5.82
N TYR A 326 25.35 11.74 5.75
CA TYR A 326 24.37 11.73 4.66
C TYR A 326 25.04 11.85 3.29
N GLU A 327 26.02 12.75 3.16
CA GLU A 327 26.77 12.96 1.91
C GLU A 327 27.57 11.70 1.52
N GLN A 328 28.22 11.06 2.49
CA GLN A 328 28.93 9.80 2.22
C GLN A 328 27.99 8.67 1.83
N ALA A 329 26.79 8.61 2.43
CA ALA A 329 25.76 7.66 2.06
C ALA A 329 25.24 7.93 0.64
N PHE A 330 24.98 9.19 0.30
CA PHE A 330 24.53 9.60 -1.03
C PHE A 330 25.55 9.22 -2.12
N GLU A 331 26.84 9.52 -1.92
CA GLU A 331 27.89 9.13 -2.86
C GLU A 331 27.99 7.60 -3.02
N THR A 332 27.73 6.84 -1.95
CA THR A 332 27.70 5.37 -2.02
C THR A 332 26.53 4.87 -2.86
N VAL A 333 25.35 5.47 -2.70
CA VAL A 333 24.17 5.17 -3.53
C VAL A 333 24.45 5.52 -4.98
N LYS A 334 24.99 6.71 -5.25
CA LYS A 334 25.34 7.16 -6.60
C LYS A 334 26.34 6.22 -7.27
N GLU A 335 27.38 5.79 -6.57
CA GLU A 335 28.35 4.83 -7.08
C GLU A 335 27.68 3.50 -7.43
N GLY A 336 26.87 2.95 -6.53
CA GLY A 336 26.15 1.69 -6.75
C GLY A 336 25.17 1.76 -7.92
N LEU A 337 24.58 2.92 -8.19
CA LEU A 337 23.60 3.12 -9.25
C LEU A 337 24.21 3.50 -10.61
N LYS A 338 25.54 3.63 -10.73
CA LYS A 338 26.22 3.89 -12.02
C LYS A 338 25.87 2.88 -13.12
N VAL A 339 25.54 1.64 -12.73
CA VAL A 339 25.13 0.57 -13.65
C VAL A 339 23.82 0.86 -14.39
N LEU A 340 23.00 1.80 -13.89
CA LEU A 340 21.75 2.24 -14.54
C LEU A 340 21.99 3.25 -15.67
N GLY A 341 23.25 3.67 -15.88
CA GLY A 341 23.63 4.55 -16.98
C GLY A 341 23.57 6.03 -16.64
N LYS A 342 24.09 6.84 -17.58
CA LYS A 342 24.33 8.27 -17.38
C LYS A 342 23.05 9.05 -17.13
N ASP A 343 21.99 8.76 -17.88
CA ASP A 343 20.73 9.51 -17.78
C ASP A 343 20.13 9.39 -16.36
N TYR A 344 20.14 8.19 -15.79
CA TYR A 344 19.69 7.97 -14.42
C TYR A 344 20.57 8.72 -13.40
N CYS A 345 21.90 8.62 -13.54
CA CYS A 345 22.81 9.34 -12.67
C CYS A 345 22.64 10.87 -12.76
N THR A 346 22.38 11.40 -13.96
CA THR A 346 22.09 12.83 -14.16
C THR A 346 20.77 13.24 -13.49
N LEU A 347 19.74 12.39 -13.54
CA LEU A 347 18.49 12.64 -12.81
C LEU A 347 18.69 12.59 -11.31
N LEU A 348 19.45 11.62 -10.80
CA LEU A 348 19.80 11.52 -9.38
C LEU A 348 20.57 12.76 -8.89
N ASP A 349 21.51 13.23 -9.70
CA ASP A 349 22.29 14.45 -9.42
C ASP A 349 21.46 15.73 -9.47
N LYS A 350 20.37 15.74 -10.24
CA LYS A 350 19.42 16.86 -10.27
C LYS A 350 18.46 16.83 -9.07
N ALA A 351 18.16 15.64 -8.56
CA ALA A 351 17.26 15.45 -7.41
C ALA A 351 17.94 15.75 -6.07
N TYR A 352 19.28 15.64 -6.02
CA TYR A 352 20.13 16.09 -4.92
C TYR A 352 20.44 17.58 -5.04
#